data_AF-A0A4V2YIB7-F1
#
_entry.id   AF-A0A4V2YIB7-F1
#
_cell.length_a   1.000
_cell.length_b   1.000
_cell.length_c   1.000
_cell.angle_alpha   90.00
_cell.angle_beta   90.00
_cell.angle_gamma   90.00
#
_symmetry.space_group_name_H-M   'P 1'
#
loop_
_entity.id
_entity.type
_entity.pdbx_description
1 polymer ?
#
loop_
_entity_poly.entity_id
_entity_poly.type
_entity_poly.pdbx_seq_one_letter_code
_entity_poly.pdbx_strand_id
1 'polypeptide(L)'
;MVTAPMRLRWPRPCSTSSGNRAAVSLRSGTEPGGKTMIHEDPVIRVLSDNYLTVEFGDVIDLRENFRLQAAGRVIDGMKIDGVIEAVPHLRSLGIVFDRARTSLDRLRAAVTEALASAESVDRITSRLFRIPVWYDDPFSAALAEHFKVENNLEFMAQANGLTPDEVIACHTGTDFWIAAVGFVPGCFWAYPLDESKALTAPKYAIPRDRTPSRTVALAGLTTTIYPYPGPGGYQCIGRSAVHLYQARPEGRDPLFPEDGVLVRPGDRHRYHSVDALEYEAIRERVRSGDYAFDLKEEEIDVESFLAENETGGAQNATPRQNVKAVS
;
A
#
# COMPACT_ATOMS: atom_id res chain seq x y z
N MET A 1 -26.40 44.44 11.07
CA MET A 1 -26.97 43.08 11.08
C MET A 1 -25.91 42.15 10.53
N VAL A 2 -25.20 41.45 11.41
CA VAL A 2 -24.17 40.47 11.08
C VAL A 2 -24.82 39.09 11.20
N THR A 3 -24.89 38.34 10.11
CA THR A 3 -25.47 37.01 10.05
C THR A 3 -24.43 35.97 10.49
N ALA A 4 -24.81 35.14 11.47
CA ALA A 4 -23.98 34.08 12.04
C ALA A 4 -23.97 32.82 11.15
N PRO A 5 -22.88 32.04 11.08
CA PRO A 5 -22.87 30.77 10.36
C PRO A 5 -23.42 29.61 11.21
N MET A 6 -24.21 28.77 10.54
CA MET A 6 -24.84 27.54 11.04
C MET A 6 -23.82 26.57 11.64
N ARG A 7 -24.09 26.11 12.87
CA ARG A 7 -23.39 24.98 13.49
C ARG A 7 -24.12 23.68 13.15
N LEU A 8 -23.51 22.79 12.35
CA LEU A 8 -23.98 21.41 12.25
C LEU A 8 -23.58 20.64 13.53
N ARG A 9 -24.59 20.17 14.28
CA ARG A 9 -24.44 19.18 15.35
C ARG A 9 -24.64 17.78 14.78
N TRP A 10 -23.74 16.86 15.08
CA TRP A 10 -23.94 15.42 14.86
C TRP A 10 -24.34 14.72 16.18
N PRO A 11 -25.21 13.70 16.14
CA PRO A 11 -25.79 13.08 17.33
C PRO A 11 -24.83 12.10 18.04
N ARG A 12 -25.03 11.93 19.36
CA ARG A 12 -24.34 10.97 20.23
C ARG A 12 -24.89 9.55 20.05
N PRO A 13 -24.11 8.48 20.31
CA PRO A 13 -24.52 7.11 20.00
C PRO A 13 -25.39 6.49 21.11
N CYS A 14 -26.34 5.63 20.71
CA CYS A 14 -27.04 4.72 21.62
C CYS A 14 -27.21 3.32 20.98
N SER A 15 -26.74 2.32 21.74
CA SER A 15 -27.10 0.90 21.88
C SER A 15 -27.45 -0.01 20.68
N THR A 16 -26.59 -1.04 20.52
CA THR A 16 -26.83 -2.49 20.30
C THR A 16 -28.13 -3.00 19.65
N SER A 17 -28.00 -3.75 18.54
CA SER A 17 -28.49 -5.14 18.44
C SER A 17 -27.95 -5.88 17.21
N SER A 18 -27.64 -7.16 17.47
CA SER A 18 -27.39 -8.36 16.64
C SER A 18 -27.43 -8.33 15.11
N GLY A 19 -26.40 -8.95 14.52
CA GLY A 19 -26.56 -10.02 13.54
C GLY A 19 -26.47 -9.64 12.06
N ASN A 20 -25.24 -9.54 11.52
CA ASN A 20 -24.93 -9.99 10.16
C ASN A 20 -23.42 -10.12 9.96
N ARG A 21 -23.00 -11.11 9.15
CA ARG A 21 -21.61 -11.35 8.74
C ARG A 21 -21.02 -10.07 8.15
N ALA A 22 -19.93 -9.58 8.73
CA ALA A 22 -19.28 -8.35 8.31
C ALA A 22 -18.01 -8.69 7.53
N ALA A 23 -18.03 -8.46 6.22
CA ALA A 23 -16.81 -8.13 5.49
C ALA A 23 -16.36 -6.75 5.99
N VAL A 24 -15.10 -6.62 6.43
CA VAL A 24 -14.58 -5.39 7.01
C VAL A 24 -14.20 -4.43 5.89
N SER A 25 -15.15 -3.58 5.53
CA SER A 25 -15.02 -2.48 4.58
C SER A 25 -14.18 -1.34 5.18
N LEU A 26 -12.93 -1.17 4.73
CA LEU A 26 -12.08 -0.05 5.15
C LEU A 26 -12.16 1.12 4.15
N ARG A 27 -12.72 2.25 4.60
CA ARG A 27 -13.19 3.37 3.76
C ARG A 27 -12.04 4.15 3.11
N SER A 28 -12.07 4.27 1.79
CA SER A 28 -11.49 5.41 1.07
C SER A 28 -12.60 6.13 0.31
N GLY A 29 -13.03 7.29 0.83
CA GLY A 29 -13.81 8.32 0.13
C GLY A 29 -14.99 7.86 -0.73
N THR A 30 -16.15 7.63 -0.12
CA THR A 30 -17.45 7.58 -0.81
C THR A 30 -18.49 8.42 -0.05
N GLU A 31 -19.41 9.02 -0.81
CA GLU A 31 -20.54 9.80 -0.30
C GLU A 31 -21.35 9.02 0.75
N PRO A 32 -21.98 9.70 1.73
CA PRO A 32 -22.70 9.03 2.80
C PRO A 32 -23.99 8.41 2.26
N GLY A 33 -23.92 7.14 1.83
CA GLY A 33 -25.06 6.37 1.35
C GLY A 33 -24.75 5.19 0.42
N GLY A 34 -23.54 5.13 -0.16
CA GLY A 34 -23.13 3.98 -0.99
C GLY A 34 -22.85 2.76 -0.12
N LYS A 35 -23.52 1.62 -0.39
CA LYS A 35 -23.09 0.33 0.16
C LYS A 35 -21.71 0.05 -0.40
N THR A 36 -20.75 -0.23 0.46
CA THR A 36 -19.48 -0.82 0.05
C THR A 36 -19.76 -2.14 -0.66
N MET A 37 -19.23 -2.35 -1.87
CA MET A 37 -19.47 -3.57 -2.62
C MET A 37 -18.15 -4.18 -3.10
N ILE A 38 -17.90 -5.42 -2.68
CA ILE A 38 -17.09 -6.36 -3.45
C ILE A 38 -17.96 -6.80 -4.62
N HIS A 39 -17.39 -6.84 -5.82
CA HIS A 39 -18.12 -7.29 -7.00
C HIS A 39 -18.07 -8.81 -7.07
N GLU A 40 -19.25 -9.44 -7.19
CA GLU A 40 -19.35 -10.89 -7.44
C GLU A 40 -18.55 -11.25 -8.70
N ASP A 41 -18.83 -10.50 -9.78
CA ASP A 41 -18.07 -10.52 -11.02
C ASP A 41 -17.24 -9.24 -11.18
N PRO A 42 -15.90 -9.33 -11.38
CA PRO A 42 -15.09 -8.15 -11.60
C PRO A 42 -15.56 -7.31 -12.80
N VAL A 43 -15.63 -6.00 -12.63
CA VAL A 43 -16.17 -5.07 -13.62
C VAL A 43 -15.07 -4.58 -14.55
N ILE A 44 -15.23 -4.79 -15.85
CA ILE A 44 -14.26 -4.36 -16.86
C ILE A 44 -14.63 -2.97 -17.40
N ARG A 45 -13.72 -1.99 -17.26
CA ARG A 45 -13.89 -0.63 -17.77
C ARG A 45 -12.74 -0.21 -18.67
N VAL A 46 -13.07 0.53 -19.73
CA VAL A 46 -12.08 1.16 -20.60
C VAL A 46 -11.74 2.52 -20.01
N LEU A 47 -10.46 2.78 -19.71
CA LEU A 47 -10.01 4.06 -19.17
C LEU A 47 -9.28 4.92 -20.20
N SER A 48 -8.71 4.30 -21.25
CA SER A 48 -8.10 5.00 -22.38
C SER A 48 -8.09 4.13 -23.62
N ASP A 49 -7.52 4.64 -24.71
CA ASP A 49 -7.34 3.88 -25.94
C ASP A 49 -6.51 2.61 -25.73
N ASN A 50 -5.49 2.65 -24.87
CA ASN A 50 -4.54 1.55 -24.66
C ASN A 50 -4.56 1.01 -23.22
N TYR A 51 -5.64 1.30 -22.47
CA TYR A 51 -5.76 0.88 -21.06
C TYR A 51 -7.18 0.49 -20.67
N LEU A 52 -7.29 -0.70 -20.09
CA LEU A 52 -8.50 -1.24 -19.48
C LEU A 52 -8.21 -1.52 -18.01
N THR A 53 -9.23 -1.39 -17.16
CA THR A 53 -9.16 -1.79 -15.75
C THR A 53 -10.18 -2.88 -15.48
N VAL A 54 -9.81 -3.82 -14.64
CA VAL A 54 -10.69 -4.81 -14.04
C VAL A 54 -10.84 -4.43 -12.57
N GLU A 55 -12.04 -4.02 -12.17
CA GLU A 55 -12.35 -3.60 -10.79
C GLU A 55 -12.95 -4.78 -10.01
N PHE A 56 -12.36 -5.13 -8.86
CA PHE A 56 -12.85 -6.23 -8.01
C PHE A 56 -13.84 -5.76 -6.93
N GLY A 57 -13.90 -4.46 -6.70
CA GLY A 57 -14.81 -3.84 -5.73
C GLY A 57 -14.35 -2.44 -5.35
N ASP A 58 -15.06 -1.80 -4.44
CA ASP A 58 -14.80 -0.41 -4.00
C ASP A 58 -13.97 -0.31 -2.71
N VAL A 59 -13.43 -1.43 -2.22
CA VAL A 59 -12.58 -1.50 -1.03
C VAL A 59 -11.26 -2.19 -1.28
N ILE A 60 -10.30 -1.88 -0.42
CA ILE A 60 -9.09 -2.67 -0.26
C ILE A 60 -9.47 -3.90 0.57
N ASP A 61 -9.35 -5.07 -0.04
CA ASP A 61 -9.64 -6.35 0.57
C ASP A 61 -8.51 -7.33 0.21
N LEU A 62 -7.99 -8.05 1.20
CA LEU A 62 -6.82 -8.91 1.02
C LEU A 62 -7.14 -10.15 0.17
N ARG A 63 -8.34 -10.72 0.32
CA ARG A 63 -8.80 -11.87 -0.47
C ARG A 63 -8.97 -11.46 -1.93
N GLU A 64 -9.59 -10.31 -2.18
CA GLU A 64 -9.70 -9.77 -3.54
C GLU A 64 -8.33 -9.38 -4.11
N ASN A 65 -7.38 -8.95 -3.26
CA ASN A 65 -6.01 -8.74 -3.72
C ASN A 65 -5.32 -10.06 -4.12
N PHE A 66 -5.55 -11.17 -3.41
CA PHE A 66 -5.03 -12.46 -3.87
C PHE A 66 -5.64 -12.89 -5.20
N ARG A 67 -6.96 -12.72 -5.37
CA ARG A 67 -7.66 -13.01 -6.62
C ARG A 67 -7.14 -12.14 -7.78
N LEU A 68 -6.95 -10.83 -7.57
CA LEU A 68 -6.45 -9.92 -8.61
C LEU A 68 -4.99 -10.21 -8.99
N GLN A 69 -4.13 -10.57 -8.03
CA GLN A 69 -2.75 -10.96 -8.31
C GLN A 69 -2.69 -12.27 -9.10
N ALA A 70 -3.54 -13.23 -8.77
CA ALA A 70 -3.63 -14.48 -9.52
C ALA A 70 -4.17 -14.26 -10.94
N ALA A 71 -5.19 -13.43 -11.10
CA ALA A 71 -5.69 -13.03 -12.41
C ALA A 71 -4.58 -12.37 -13.26
N GLY A 72 -3.78 -11.49 -12.67
CA GLY A 72 -2.60 -10.90 -13.32
C GLY A 72 -1.63 -11.98 -13.84
N ARG A 73 -1.27 -12.95 -12.99
CA ARG A 73 -0.39 -14.07 -13.37
C ARG A 73 -0.97 -14.93 -14.49
N VAL A 74 -2.27 -15.22 -14.46
CA VAL A 74 -2.96 -15.99 -15.51
C VAL A 74 -2.91 -15.23 -16.83
N ILE A 75 -3.26 -13.94 -16.83
CA ILE A 75 -3.22 -13.08 -18.03
C ILE A 75 -1.80 -13.02 -18.62
N ASP A 76 -0.79 -12.81 -17.79
CA ASP A 76 0.61 -12.79 -18.22
C ASP A 76 1.07 -14.14 -18.80
N GLY A 77 0.52 -15.25 -18.27
CA GLY A 77 0.80 -16.61 -18.71
C GLY A 77 0.10 -16.99 -20.03
N MET A 78 -1.12 -16.48 -20.27
CA MET A 78 -1.91 -16.77 -21.47
C MET A 78 -1.33 -16.13 -22.74
N LYS A 79 -0.45 -15.12 -22.62
CA LYS A 79 0.15 -14.41 -23.76
C LYS A 79 -0.93 -13.92 -24.76
N ILE A 80 -1.99 -13.33 -24.23
CA ILE A 80 -3.13 -12.80 -25.00
C ILE A 80 -2.60 -11.81 -26.05
N ASP A 81 -2.98 -12.00 -27.31
CA ASP A 81 -2.50 -11.12 -28.39
C ASP A 81 -2.95 -9.67 -28.17
N GLY A 82 -2.00 -8.75 -28.33
CA GLY A 82 -2.16 -7.33 -28.07
C GLY A 82 -2.06 -6.91 -26.61
N VAL A 83 -2.08 -7.82 -25.62
CA VAL A 83 -1.77 -7.46 -24.22
C VAL A 83 -0.26 -7.24 -24.08
N ILE A 84 0.11 -6.11 -23.48
CA ILE A 84 1.51 -5.73 -23.21
C ILE A 84 1.88 -6.15 -21.78
N GLU A 85 1.08 -5.76 -20.80
CA GLU A 85 1.28 -6.09 -19.38
C GLU A 85 -0.03 -6.04 -18.59
N ALA A 86 -0.13 -6.90 -17.58
CA ALA A 86 -1.12 -6.78 -16.51
C ALA A 86 -0.46 -6.15 -15.27
N VAL A 87 -1.06 -5.08 -14.75
CA VAL A 87 -0.50 -4.25 -13.67
C VAL A 87 -1.41 -4.32 -12.44
N PRO A 88 -1.03 -5.09 -11.39
CA PRO A 88 -1.78 -5.14 -10.15
C PRO A 88 -1.79 -3.79 -9.43
N HIS A 89 -2.97 -3.33 -9.05
CA HIS A 89 -3.18 -2.19 -8.16
C HIS A 89 -3.77 -2.67 -6.81
N LEU A 90 -4.23 -1.74 -5.98
CA LEU A 90 -4.80 -2.07 -4.66
C LEU A 90 -6.05 -2.97 -4.74
N ARG A 91 -7.00 -2.61 -5.61
CA ARG A 91 -8.33 -3.24 -5.74
C ARG A 91 -8.74 -3.50 -7.20
N SER A 92 -7.81 -3.31 -8.11
CA SER A 92 -8.05 -3.43 -9.55
C SER A 92 -6.82 -3.95 -10.26
N LEU A 93 -7.04 -4.49 -11.45
CA LEU A 93 -5.98 -4.94 -12.35
C LEU A 93 -6.00 -4.07 -13.60
N GLY A 94 -4.90 -3.37 -13.86
CA GLY A 94 -4.69 -2.63 -15.10
C GLY A 94 -4.27 -3.55 -16.21
N ILE A 95 -4.79 -3.36 -17.42
CA ILE A 95 -4.40 -4.09 -18.61
C ILE A 95 -3.94 -3.06 -19.64
N VAL A 96 -2.64 -3.05 -19.91
CA VAL A 96 -2.04 -2.24 -20.96
C VAL A 96 -2.05 -3.07 -22.24
N PHE A 97 -2.54 -2.49 -23.33
CA PHE A 97 -2.70 -3.23 -24.59
C PHE A 97 -2.49 -2.36 -25.82
N ASP A 98 -2.23 -3.01 -26.95
CA ASP A 98 -2.06 -2.40 -28.27
C ASP A 98 -3.31 -2.62 -29.14
N ARG A 99 -4.04 -1.53 -29.42
CA ARG A 99 -5.21 -1.55 -30.30
C ARG A 99 -4.92 -1.94 -31.75
N ALA A 100 -3.69 -1.79 -32.22
CA ALA A 100 -3.32 -2.20 -33.58
C ALA A 100 -3.31 -3.73 -33.71
N ARG A 101 -3.16 -4.45 -32.59
CA ARG A 101 -3.07 -5.91 -32.54
C ARG A 101 -4.37 -6.57 -32.10
N THR A 102 -5.11 -5.95 -31.19
CA THR A 102 -6.36 -6.53 -30.65
C THR A 102 -7.51 -5.53 -30.60
N SER A 103 -8.75 -6.03 -30.65
CA SER A 103 -9.94 -5.22 -30.45
C SER A 103 -10.40 -5.30 -28.99
N LEU A 104 -11.14 -4.28 -28.53
CA LEU A 104 -11.69 -4.27 -27.18
C LEU A 104 -12.57 -5.49 -26.88
N ASP A 105 -13.34 -5.97 -27.86
CA ASP A 105 -14.22 -7.13 -27.66
C ASP A 105 -13.42 -8.42 -27.50
N ARG A 106 -12.36 -8.62 -28.30
CA ARG A 106 -11.46 -9.76 -28.14
C ARG A 106 -10.73 -9.71 -26.80
N LEU A 107 -10.23 -8.52 -26.44
CA LEU A 107 -9.54 -8.32 -25.18
C LEU A 107 -10.46 -8.59 -23.99
N ARG A 108 -11.69 -8.05 -23.99
CA ARG A 108 -12.68 -8.31 -22.95
C ARG A 108 -12.97 -9.79 -22.80
N ALA A 109 -13.22 -10.49 -23.90
CA ALA A 109 -13.50 -11.93 -23.87
C ALA A 109 -12.32 -12.72 -23.27
N ALA A 110 -11.09 -12.44 -23.70
CA ALA A 110 -9.90 -13.11 -23.19
C ALA A 110 -9.63 -12.80 -21.70
N VAL A 111 -9.85 -11.55 -21.28
CA VAL A 111 -9.72 -11.15 -19.86
C VAL A 111 -10.79 -11.84 -19.01
N THR A 112 -12.04 -11.92 -19.48
CA THR A 112 -13.10 -12.65 -18.78
C THR A 112 -12.77 -14.13 -18.61
N GLU A 113 -12.25 -14.79 -19.65
CA GLU A 113 -11.78 -16.18 -19.56
C GLU A 113 -10.64 -16.36 -18.55
N ALA A 114 -9.69 -15.42 -18.54
CA ALA A 114 -8.59 -15.43 -17.59
C ALA A 114 -9.07 -15.26 -16.14
N LEU A 115 -10.04 -14.37 -15.91
CA LEU A 115 -10.63 -14.14 -14.59
C LEU A 115 -11.35 -15.39 -14.07
N ALA A 116 -12.12 -16.08 -14.91
CA ALA A 116 -12.79 -17.33 -14.54
C ALA A 116 -11.77 -18.44 -14.19
N SER A 117 -10.60 -18.44 -14.83
CA SER A 117 -9.53 -19.41 -14.55
C SER A 117 -8.76 -19.12 -13.26
N ALA A 118 -8.86 -17.90 -12.71
CA ALA A 118 -8.10 -17.45 -11.55
C ALA A 118 -8.86 -17.59 -10.22
N GLU A 119 -10.10 -18.09 -10.21
CA GLU A 119 -10.99 -18.04 -9.02
C GLU A 119 -10.56 -18.93 -7.85
N SER A 120 -9.73 -19.95 -8.06
CA SER A 120 -9.26 -20.84 -6.99
C SER A 120 -7.77 -20.61 -6.69
N VAL A 121 -7.47 -19.67 -5.80
CA VAL A 121 -6.11 -19.46 -5.29
C VAL A 121 -6.02 -20.04 -3.89
N ASP A 122 -5.58 -21.30 -3.79
CA ASP A 122 -5.42 -21.94 -2.49
C ASP A 122 -4.08 -21.60 -1.85
N ARG A 123 -3.04 -21.39 -2.68
CA ARG A 123 -1.67 -21.15 -2.23
C ARG A 123 -0.97 -20.05 -3.01
N ILE A 124 -0.17 -19.25 -2.33
CA ILE A 124 0.66 -18.20 -2.92
C ILE A 124 2.08 -18.25 -2.39
N THR A 125 3.06 -17.99 -3.24
CA THR A 125 4.45 -17.75 -2.81
C THR A 125 4.62 -16.27 -2.51
N SER A 126 5.13 -15.94 -1.32
CA SER A 126 5.35 -14.56 -0.88
C SER A 126 6.68 -14.43 -0.16
N ARG A 127 7.44 -13.39 -0.48
CA ARG A 127 8.71 -13.07 0.18
C ARG A 127 8.45 -12.07 1.32
N LEU A 128 9.03 -12.31 2.49
CA LEU A 128 9.00 -11.41 3.64
C LEU A 128 10.36 -10.72 3.81
N PHE A 129 10.35 -9.39 3.69
CA PHE A 129 11.53 -8.54 3.90
C PHE A 129 11.53 -7.91 5.29
N ARG A 130 12.68 -7.80 5.95
CA ARG A 130 12.85 -6.88 7.09
C ARG A 130 13.57 -5.62 6.68
N ILE A 131 12.93 -4.47 6.90
CA ILE A 131 13.42 -3.17 6.43
C ILE A 131 13.83 -2.31 7.63
N PRO A 132 15.13 -1.95 7.75
CA PRO A 132 15.62 -1.04 8.80
C PRO A 132 15.20 0.39 8.51
N VAL A 133 14.61 1.05 9.50
CA VAL A 133 14.12 2.44 9.40
C VAL A 133 14.58 3.26 10.60
N TRP A 134 15.24 4.38 10.33
CA TRP A 134 15.45 5.41 11.32
C TRP A 134 14.21 6.30 11.36
N TYR A 135 13.39 6.13 12.39
CA TYR A 135 12.18 6.94 12.62
C TYR A 135 12.53 8.29 13.23
N ASP A 136 11.66 9.28 12.97
CA ASP A 136 11.87 10.68 13.38
C ASP A 136 13.27 11.21 13.01
N ASP A 137 13.73 10.81 11.82
CA ASP A 137 15.07 11.13 11.39
C ASP A 137 15.20 12.64 11.06
N PRO A 138 16.40 13.22 11.22
CA PRO A 138 16.64 14.64 10.94
C PRO A 138 16.30 15.07 9.51
N PHE A 139 16.31 14.15 8.52
CA PHE A 139 15.97 14.50 7.14
C PHE A 139 14.46 14.66 6.95
N SER A 140 13.65 13.77 7.55
CA SER A 140 12.20 13.90 7.56
C SER A 140 11.76 15.12 8.38
N ALA A 141 12.40 15.38 9.52
CA ALA A 141 12.15 16.58 10.32
C ALA A 141 12.48 17.89 9.55
N ALA A 142 13.64 17.96 8.91
CA ALA A 142 14.02 19.11 8.08
C ALA A 142 13.09 19.30 6.88
N LEU A 143 12.54 18.20 6.33
CA LEU A 143 11.55 18.26 5.26
C LEU A 143 10.23 18.86 5.77
N ALA A 144 9.75 18.45 6.94
CA ALA A 144 8.56 19.04 7.56
C ALA A 144 8.75 20.54 7.82
N GLU A 145 9.91 20.94 8.36
CA GLU A 145 10.26 22.35 8.58
C GLU A 145 10.30 23.15 7.27
N HIS A 146 10.95 22.62 6.23
CA HIS A 146 11.04 23.27 4.92
C HIS A 146 9.67 23.56 4.31
N PHE A 147 8.75 22.59 4.40
CA PHE A 147 7.37 22.74 3.92
C PHE A 147 6.44 23.42 4.93
N LYS A 148 6.97 23.88 6.08
CA LYS A 148 6.25 24.58 7.15
C LYS A 148 5.03 23.82 7.64
N VAL A 149 5.17 22.50 7.75
CA VAL A 149 4.17 21.63 8.36
C VAL A 149 4.69 21.11 9.69
N GLU A 150 3.77 20.59 10.50
CA GLU A 150 4.13 19.89 11.73
C GLU A 150 5.03 18.68 11.45
N ASN A 151 5.87 18.31 12.42
CA ASN A 151 6.62 17.06 12.37
C ASN A 151 5.64 15.92 12.05
N ASN A 152 5.95 15.13 11.03
CA ASN A 152 4.99 14.16 10.50
C ASN A 152 4.70 13.01 11.45
N LEU A 153 5.66 12.63 12.31
CA LEU A 153 5.44 11.61 13.32
C LEU A 153 4.50 12.13 14.42
N GLU A 154 4.69 13.37 14.87
CA GLU A 154 3.78 14.05 15.81
C GLU A 154 2.38 14.21 15.23
N PHE A 155 2.29 14.65 13.97
CA PHE A 155 1.02 14.75 13.25
C PHE A 155 0.30 13.40 13.17
N MET A 156 1.04 12.32 12.86
CA MET A 156 0.50 10.96 12.85
C MET A 156 0.02 10.52 14.23
N ALA A 157 0.78 10.84 15.29
CA ALA A 157 0.43 10.54 16.66
C ALA A 157 -0.91 11.18 17.03
N GLN A 158 -1.06 12.48 16.76
CA GLN A 158 -2.30 13.22 16.97
C GLN A 158 -3.47 12.66 16.14
N ALA A 159 -3.24 12.39 14.85
CA ALA A 159 -4.27 11.87 13.94
C ALA A 159 -4.82 10.50 14.36
N ASN A 160 -4.03 9.70 15.08
CA ASN A 160 -4.39 8.36 15.52
C ASN A 160 -4.66 8.25 17.03
N GLY A 161 -4.61 9.37 17.78
CA GLY A 161 -4.79 9.38 19.23
C GLY A 161 -3.72 8.57 19.97
N LEU A 162 -2.48 8.63 19.48
CA LEU A 162 -1.31 7.92 20.01
C LEU A 162 -0.20 8.92 20.37
N THR A 163 0.84 8.42 21.01
CA THR A 163 2.16 9.04 21.12
C THR A 163 3.05 8.69 19.92
N PRO A 164 4.10 9.46 19.61
CA PRO A 164 5.07 9.12 18.58
C PRO A 164 5.67 7.70 18.74
N ASP A 165 6.01 7.31 19.97
CA ASP A 165 6.55 5.97 20.27
C ASP A 165 5.53 4.86 19.97
N GLU A 166 4.25 5.08 20.30
CA GLU A 166 3.18 4.14 19.96
C GLU A 166 2.94 4.07 18.45
N VAL A 167 3.11 5.17 17.71
CA VAL A 167 3.07 5.16 16.24
C VAL A 167 4.19 4.27 15.70
N ILE A 168 5.42 4.41 16.19
CA ILE A 168 6.55 3.57 15.80
C ILE A 168 6.26 2.10 16.16
N ALA A 169 5.75 1.83 17.37
CA ALA A 169 5.40 0.48 17.82
C ALA A 169 4.28 -0.16 16.98
N CYS A 170 3.30 0.62 16.53
CA CYS A 170 2.28 0.16 15.58
C CYS A 170 2.89 -0.13 14.21
N HIS A 171 3.66 0.80 13.65
CA HIS A 171 4.22 0.68 12.30
C HIS A 171 5.30 -0.41 12.18
N THR A 172 5.99 -0.76 13.27
CA THR A 172 6.96 -1.87 13.29
C THR A 172 6.37 -3.19 13.80
N GLY A 173 5.17 -3.14 14.38
CA GLY A 173 4.52 -4.26 15.05
C GLY A 173 3.69 -5.17 14.14
N THR A 174 3.68 -4.93 12.83
CA THR A 174 2.89 -5.70 11.85
C THR A 174 3.66 -5.94 10.56
N ASP A 175 3.28 -6.99 9.84
CA ASP A 175 3.67 -7.17 8.44
C ASP A 175 2.77 -6.33 7.54
N PHE A 176 3.34 -5.84 6.44
CA PHE A 176 2.63 -5.09 5.43
C PHE A 176 2.58 -5.90 4.15
N TRP A 177 1.39 -6.00 3.55
CA TRP A 177 1.18 -6.62 2.26
C TRP A 177 1.44 -5.64 1.12
N ILE A 178 2.39 -5.92 0.24
CA ILE A 178 2.66 -5.11 -0.95
C ILE A 178 1.64 -5.46 -2.04
N ALA A 179 0.56 -4.68 -2.10
CA ALA A 179 -0.51 -4.90 -3.06
C ALA A 179 -0.17 -4.40 -4.47
N ALA A 180 0.68 -3.39 -4.58
CA ALA A 180 1.05 -2.79 -5.87
C ALA A 180 2.45 -2.17 -5.81
N VAL A 181 3.15 -2.19 -6.95
CA VAL A 181 4.46 -1.55 -7.15
C VAL A 181 4.33 -0.64 -8.37
N GLY A 182 4.72 0.62 -8.26
CA GLY A 182 4.48 1.63 -9.30
C GLY A 182 4.63 3.06 -8.79
N PHE A 183 4.01 4.01 -9.49
CA PHE A 183 4.31 5.46 -9.44
C PHE A 183 5.71 5.79 -9.97
N VAL A 184 6.73 5.16 -9.38
CA VAL A 184 8.11 5.21 -9.79
C VAL A 184 8.80 3.87 -9.51
N PRO A 185 9.84 3.43 -10.24
CA PRO A 185 10.50 2.14 -10.02
C PRO A 185 10.89 1.86 -8.56
N GLY A 186 10.29 0.83 -7.95
CA GLY A 186 10.52 0.41 -6.56
C GLY A 186 9.68 1.11 -5.49
N CYS A 187 8.86 2.10 -5.87
CA CYS A 187 7.84 2.64 -4.98
C CYS A 187 6.64 1.69 -4.97
N PHE A 188 5.99 1.55 -3.82
CA PHE A 188 4.94 0.56 -3.63
C PHE A 188 3.78 1.10 -2.80
N TRP A 189 2.65 0.40 -2.84
CA TRP A 189 1.56 0.61 -1.89
C TRP A 189 1.38 -0.65 -1.08
N ALA A 190 1.61 -0.54 0.22
CA ALA A 190 1.38 -1.62 1.15
C ALA A 190 0.49 -1.19 2.30
N TYR A 191 -0.31 -2.12 2.82
CA TYR A 191 -1.19 -1.91 3.97
C TYR A 191 -0.89 -2.96 5.04
N PRO A 192 -1.13 -2.64 6.32
CA PRO A 192 -0.84 -3.54 7.43
C PRO A 192 -1.75 -4.77 7.37
N LEU A 193 -1.20 -5.93 7.71
CA LEU A 193 -1.93 -7.18 7.81
C LEU A 193 -2.66 -7.31 9.17
N ASP A 194 -2.12 -6.71 10.23
CA ASP A 194 -2.81 -6.58 11.51
C ASP A 194 -3.56 -5.25 11.56
N GLU A 195 -4.88 -5.31 11.41
CA GLU A 195 -5.76 -4.14 11.45
C GLU A 195 -5.68 -3.38 12.79
N SER A 196 -5.37 -4.06 13.91
CA SER A 196 -5.25 -3.40 15.22
C SER A 196 -4.02 -2.48 15.29
N LYS A 197 -3.07 -2.66 14.38
CA LYS A 197 -1.86 -1.84 14.20
C LYS A 197 -2.00 -0.82 13.08
N ALA A 198 -3.17 -0.74 12.43
CA ALA A 198 -3.40 0.18 11.33
C ALA A 198 -3.25 1.64 11.77
N LEU A 199 -2.40 2.36 11.06
CA LEU A 199 -2.20 3.79 11.18
C LEU A 199 -2.80 4.47 9.96
N THR A 200 -3.42 5.62 10.18
CA THR A 200 -3.96 6.42 9.07
C THR A 200 -3.54 7.87 9.17
N ALA A 201 -3.28 8.49 8.01
CA ALA A 201 -3.04 9.92 7.93
C ALA A 201 -3.45 10.48 6.57
N PRO A 202 -3.97 11.71 6.48
CA PRO A 202 -4.16 12.35 5.19
C PRO A 202 -2.81 12.60 4.51
N LYS A 203 -2.85 12.77 3.18
CA LYS A 203 -1.73 13.35 2.44
C LYS A 203 -1.53 14.81 2.87
N TYR A 204 -0.34 15.34 2.62
CA TYR A 204 -0.08 16.77 2.62
C TYR A 204 -1.11 17.48 1.75
N ALA A 205 -1.60 18.63 2.21
CA ALA A 205 -2.54 19.45 1.45
C ALA A 205 -1.93 19.93 0.13
N ILE A 206 -0.65 20.33 0.16
CA ILE A 206 0.14 20.67 -1.02
C ILE A 206 1.25 19.62 -1.13
N PRO A 207 1.30 18.83 -2.22
CA PRO A 207 2.35 17.84 -2.41
C PRO A 207 3.72 18.51 -2.51
N ARG A 208 4.73 17.85 -1.96
CA ARG A 208 6.12 18.28 -2.08
C ARG A 208 6.58 18.06 -3.51
N ASP A 209 7.31 19.02 -4.05
CA ASP A 209 8.00 18.89 -5.34
C ASP A 209 9.16 17.88 -5.26
N ARG A 210 9.77 17.75 -4.08
CA ARG A 210 10.89 16.85 -3.84
C ARG A 210 10.85 16.21 -2.45
N THR A 211 10.72 14.90 -2.42
CA THR A 211 10.90 14.01 -1.27
C THR A 211 12.22 13.28 -1.45
N PRO A 212 13.13 13.25 -0.46
CA PRO A 212 14.41 12.55 -0.57
C PRO A 212 14.26 11.04 -0.82
N SER A 213 15.32 10.43 -1.36
CA SER A 213 15.35 8.97 -1.49
C SER A 213 15.47 8.28 -0.13
N ARG A 214 14.91 7.06 -0.10
CA ARG A 214 14.73 6.17 1.05
C ARG A 214 13.77 6.69 2.11
N THR A 215 13.09 7.81 1.89
CA THR A 215 12.08 8.30 2.84
C THR A 215 10.94 7.30 2.95
N VAL A 216 10.67 6.85 4.18
CA VAL A 216 9.53 6.02 4.54
C VAL A 216 8.36 6.95 4.81
N ALA A 217 7.21 6.67 4.21
CA ALA A 217 6.08 7.56 4.30
C ALA A 217 4.74 6.84 4.31
N LEU A 218 3.75 7.45 4.98
CA LEU A 218 2.40 6.90 5.14
C LEU A 218 1.35 7.91 4.67
N ALA A 219 0.33 7.44 3.95
CA ALA A 219 -0.90 8.19 3.70
C ALA A 219 -2.09 7.28 3.39
N GLY A 220 -3.28 7.72 3.77
CA GLY A 220 -4.43 6.84 3.90
C GLY A 220 -4.07 5.71 4.86
N LEU A 221 -4.32 4.47 4.45
CA LEU A 221 -3.89 3.25 5.13
C LEU A 221 -2.51 2.75 4.63
N THR A 222 -1.97 3.37 3.58
CA THR A 222 -0.84 2.81 2.84
C THR A 222 0.49 3.41 3.26
N THR A 223 1.52 2.57 3.34
CA THR A 223 2.91 2.94 3.54
C THR A 223 3.73 2.69 2.26
N THR A 224 4.82 3.43 2.11
CA THR A 224 5.75 3.32 0.98
C THR A 224 7.15 3.76 1.35
N ILE A 225 8.13 3.45 0.49
CA ILE A 225 9.48 4.02 0.54
C ILE A 225 9.77 4.68 -0.80
N TYR A 226 10.13 5.98 -0.78
CA TYR A 226 10.53 6.69 -2.00
C TYR A 226 11.91 6.21 -2.46
N PRO A 227 12.03 5.50 -3.60
CA PRO A 227 13.29 4.88 -4.01
C PRO A 227 14.31 5.90 -4.52
N TYR A 228 13.84 7.01 -5.11
CA TYR A 228 14.66 8.12 -5.58
C TYR A 228 13.99 9.47 -5.29
N PRO A 229 14.72 10.60 -5.40
CA PRO A 229 14.15 11.90 -5.10
C PRO A 229 13.08 12.33 -6.10
N GLY A 230 11.87 12.64 -5.63
CA GLY A 230 10.75 13.01 -6.51
C GLY A 230 9.55 13.58 -5.76
N PRO A 231 8.49 14.01 -6.46
CA PRO A 231 7.33 14.60 -5.82
C PRO A 231 6.61 13.59 -4.92
N GLY A 232 5.99 14.07 -3.84
CA GLY A 232 5.34 13.20 -2.87
C GLY A 232 4.41 13.94 -1.92
N GLY A 233 3.30 13.32 -1.58
CA GLY A 233 2.30 13.88 -0.67
C GLY A 233 2.15 13.12 0.65
N TYR A 234 2.91 12.05 0.90
CA TYR A 234 2.71 11.22 2.09
C TYR A 234 3.33 11.86 3.34
N GLN A 235 2.90 11.49 4.54
CA GLN A 235 3.55 11.88 5.79
C GLN A 235 4.89 11.16 5.89
N CYS A 236 6.01 11.89 5.98
CA CYS A 236 7.36 11.31 6.00
C CYS A 236 7.78 11.00 7.43
N ILE A 237 7.78 9.73 7.82
CA ILE A 237 7.91 9.30 9.23
C ILE A 237 9.28 8.74 9.59
N GLY A 238 10.15 8.56 8.60
CA GLY A 238 11.48 8.00 8.80
C GLY A 238 12.24 7.80 7.50
N ARG A 239 13.40 7.16 7.61
CA ARG A 239 14.27 6.87 6.47
C ARG A 239 14.81 5.45 6.51
N SER A 240 14.65 4.73 5.41
CA SER A 240 15.16 3.39 5.26
C SER A 240 16.69 3.38 5.09
N ALA A 241 17.36 2.46 5.75
CA ALA A 241 18.80 2.27 5.58
C ALA A 241 19.13 1.46 4.30
N VAL A 242 18.15 0.83 3.67
CA VAL A 242 18.36 0.04 2.44
C VAL A 242 17.80 0.75 1.20
N HIS A 243 18.14 0.21 0.03
CA HIS A 243 17.53 0.62 -1.23
C HIS A 243 16.52 -0.43 -1.67
N LEU A 244 15.45 0.00 -2.35
CA LEU A 244 14.50 -0.89 -3.02
C LEU A 244 14.58 -0.81 -4.54
N TYR A 245 15.43 0.08 -5.06
CA TYR A 245 15.70 0.24 -6.48
C TYR A 245 17.19 0.48 -6.73
N GLN A 246 17.76 -0.24 -7.70
CA GLN A 246 19.14 -0.08 -8.17
C GLN A 246 19.18 -0.03 -9.70
N ALA A 247 19.24 1.19 -10.25
CA ALA A 247 19.21 1.42 -11.70
C ALA A 247 20.45 0.85 -12.43
N ARG A 248 21.63 0.89 -11.81
CA ARG A 248 22.88 0.50 -12.46
C ARG A 248 23.12 -1.01 -12.30
N PRO A 249 23.46 -1.75 -13.37
CA PRO A 249 23.81 -3.16 -13.27
C PRO A 249 25.16 -3.39 -12.57
N GLU A 250 26.10 -2.46 -12.69
CA GLU A 250 27.45 -2.61 -12.12
C GLU A 250 27.41 -2.46 -10.59
N GLY A 251 27.92 -3.47 -9.87
CA GLY A 251 27.90 -3.49 -8.41
C GLY A 251 26.50 -3.66 -7.81
N ARG A 252 25.52 -4.05 -8.65
CA ARG A 252 24.17 -4.37 -8.21
C ARG A 252 24.20 -5.62 -7.34
N ASP A 253 23.50 -5.57 -6.22
CA ASP A 253 23.30 -6.74 -5.36
C ASP A 253 22.53 -7.81 -6.16
N PRO A 254 22.98 -9.09 -6.18
CA PRO A 254 22.34 -10.16 -6.93
C PRO A 254 20.84 -10.37 -6.64
N LEU A 255 20.36 -9.86 -5.50
CA LEU A 255 18.95 -9.91 -5.13
C LEU A 255 18.07 -9.01 -6.00
N PHE A 256 18.64 -7.98 -6.63
CA PHE A 256 17.90 -7.09 -7.51
C PHE A 256 17.80 -7.69 -8.92
N PRO A 257 16.57 -7.85 -9.46
CA PRO A 257 16.36 -8.31 -10.84
C PRO A 257 16.91 -7.31 -11.88
N GLU A 258 16.84 -7.66 -13.16
CA GLU A 258 17.37 -6.85 -14.26
C GLU A 258 16.74 -5.45 -14.36
N ASP A 259 15.46 -5.31 -14.04
CA ASP A 259 14.76 -4.02 -13.98
C ASP A 259 15.19 -3.16 -12.77
N GLY A 260 15.96 -3.74 -11.85
CA GLY A 260 16.51 -3.08 -10.67
C GLY A 260 15.50 -2.89 -9.54
N VAL A 261 14.29 -3.44 -9.61
CA VAL A 261 13.23 -3.27 -8.61
C VAL A 261 13.17 -4.48 -7.66
N LEU A 262 13.48 -4.27 -6.39
CA LEU A 262 13.61 -5.36 -5.41
C LEU A 262 12.26 -6.00 -5.05
N VAL A 263 11.27 -5.16 -4.75
CA VAL A 263 9.94 -5.55 -4.26
C VAL A 263 8.98 -5.82 -5.40
N ARG A 264 8.06 -6.74 -5.21
CA ARG A 264 7.05 -7.15 -6.18
C ARG A 264 5.66 -7.14 -5.53
N PRO A 265 4.59 -6.92 -6.31
CA PRO A 265 3.25 -7.18 -5.82
C PRO A 265 3.14 -8.63 -5.32
N GLY A 266 2.58 -8.82 -4.13
CA GLY A 266 2.54 -10.13 -3.46
C GLY A 266 3.63 -10.37 -2.42
N ASP A 267 4.65 -9.51 -2.34
CA ASP A 267 5.60 -9.55 -1.24
C ASP A 267 5.00 -9.00 0.06
N ARG A 268 5.62 -9.34 1.17
CA ARG A 268 5.39 -8.78 2.49
C ARG A 268 6.63 -8.09 3.01
N HIS A 269 6.48 -7.09 3.87
CA HIS A 269 7.61 -6.57 4.62
C HIS A 269 7.25 -6.21 6.04
N ARG A 270 8.25 -6.24 6.93
CA ARG A 270 8.18 -5.69 8.28
C ARG A 270 9.23 -4.63 8.47
N TYR A 271 8.82 -3.47 8.96
CA TYR A 271 9.77 -2.46 9.40
C TYR A 271 10.34 -2.81 10.77
N HIS A 272 11.60 -2.49 11.01
CA HIS A 272 12.16 -2.43 12.35
C HIS A 272 12.85 -1.09 12.57
N SER A 273 12.72 -0.57 13.79
CA SER A 273 13.36 0.69 14.16
C SER A 273 14.86 0.47 14.37
N VAL A 274 15.66 1.39 13.85
CA VAL A 274 17.11 1.47 14.09
C VAL A 274 17.46 2.88 14.53
N ASP A 275 18.50 3.02 15.34
CA ASP A 275 19.02 4.33 15.71
C ASP A 275 19.97 4.90 14.63
N ALA A 276 20.50 6.10 14.87
CA ALA A 276 21.40 6.77 13.94
C ALA A 276 22.71 6.01 13.67
N LEU A 277 23.28 5.35 14.70
CA LEU A 277 24.54 4.61 14.57
C LEU A 277 24.33 3.33 13.77
N GLU A 278 23.26 2.58 14.08
CA GLU A 278 22.89 1.38 13.36
C GLU A 278 22.49 1.70 11.91
N TYR A 279 21.74 2.79 11.70
CA TYR A 279 21.41 3.27 10.35
C TYR A 279 22.68 3.50 9.52
N GLU A 280 23.65 4.27 10.02
CA GLU A 280 24.89 4.53 9.27
C GLU A 280 25.75 3.28 9.07
N ALA A 281 25.81 2.38 10.05
CA ALA A 281 26.50 1.09 9.90
C ALA A 281 25.87 0.24 8.79
N ILE A 282 24.54 0.17 8.72
CA ILE A 282 23.82 -0.51 7.64
C ILE A 282 24.08 0.21 6.30
N ARG A 283 24.02 1.55 6.27
CA ARG A 283 24.29 2.32 5.06
C ARG A 283 25.67 2.03 4.49
N GLU A 284 26.69 1.89 5.33
CA GLU A 284 28.03 1.58 4.87
C GLU A 284 28.11 0.19 4.23
N ARG A 285 27.53 -0.84 4.87
CA ARG A 285 27.43 -2.18 4.27
C ARG A 285 26.67 -2.18 2.94
N VAL A 286 25.60 -1.39 2.84
CA VAL A 286 24.83 -1.26 1.59
C VAL A 286 25.67 -0.59 0.49
N ARG A 287 26.53 0.38 0.83
CA ARG A 287 27.43 1.04 -0.14
C ARG A 287 28.58 0.13 -0.57
N SER A 288 29.11 -0.68 0.33
CA SER A 288 30.20 -1.63 0.03
C SER A 288 29.73 -2.89 -0.70
N GLY A 289 28.42 -3.17 -0.68
CA GLY A 289 27.84 -4.39 -1.25
C GLY A 289 27.83 -5.57 -0.29
N ASP A 290 28.17 -5.37 0.99
CA ASP A 290 28.25 -6.42 2.02
C ASP A 290 26.94 -6.55 2.84
N TYR A 291 25.89 -5.81 2.49
CA TYR A 291 24.62 -5.90 3.18
C TYR A 291 23.79 -7.07 2.68
N ALA A 292 23.59 -8.08 3.53
CA ALA A 292 22.63 -9.15 3.28
C ALA A 292 21.23 -8.72 3.74
N PHE A 293 20.25 -8.76 2.83
CA PHE A 293 18.85 -8.58 3.19
C PHE A 293 18.34 -9.77 4.02
N ASP A 294 17.61 -9.48 5.09
CA ASP A 294 16.81 -10.49 5.78
C ASP A 294 15.53 -10.72 4.97
N LEU A 295 15.59 -11.74 4.13
CA LEU A 295 14.54 -12.16 3.21
C LEU A 295 14.23 -13.64 3.44
N LYS A 296 12.95 -13.96 3.52
CA LYS A 296 12.46 -15.35 3.54
C LYS A 296 11.35 -15.51 2.52
N GLU A 297 11.38 -16.60 1.78
CA GLU A 297 10.29 -16.97 0.88
C GLU A 297 9.46 -18.07 1.52
N GLU A 298 8.13 -17.89 1.51
CA GLU A 298 7.19 -18.80 2.15
C GLU A 298 6.03 -19.08 1.19
N GLU A 299 5.52 -20.30 1.25
CA GLU A 299 4.27 -20.69 0.62
C GLU A 299 3.14 -20.53 1.63
N ILE A 300 2.21 -19.64 1.33
CA ILE A 300 1.08 -19.27 2.19
C ILE A 300 -0.16 -20.02 1.71
N ASP A 301 -0.82 -20.71 2.63
CA ASP A 301 -2.20 -21.18 2.45
C ASP A 301 -3.16 -20.00 2.64
N VAL A 302 -3.93 -19.69 1.60
CA VAL A 302 -4.73 -18.45 1.54
C VAL A 302 -5.79 -18.41 2.64
N GLU A 303 -6.53 -19.49 2.86
CA GLU A 303 -7.61 -19.51 3.87
C GLU A 303 -7.05 -19.39 5.29
N SER A 304 -6.00 -20.14 5.61
CA SER A 304 -5.35 -20.07 6.92
C SER A 304 -4.78 -18.67 7.18
N PHE A 305 -4.15 -18.08 6.18
CA PHE A 305 -3.57 -16.74 6.28
C PHE A 305 -4.63 -15.66 6.44
N LEU A 306 -5.73 -15.73 5.70
CA LEU A 306 -6.84 -14.80 5.87
C LEU A 306 -7.44 -14.94 7.27
N ALA A 307 -7.66 -16.16 7.77
CA ALA A 307 -8.19 -16.38 9.10
C ALA A 307 -7.30 -15.79 10.21
N GLU A 308 -5.97 -15.96 10.11
CA GLU A 308 -4.99 -15.41 11.06
C GLU A 308 -4.98 -13.87 11.06
N ASN A 309 -5.17 -13.24 9.90
CA ASN A 309 -5.12 -11.78 9.78
C ASN A 309 -6.50 -11.12 9.94
N GLU A 310 -7.61 -11.86 9.77
CA GLU A 310 -8.98 -11.41 10.06
C GLU A 310 -9.29 -11.43 11.58
N THR A 311 -8.79 -12.44 12.31
CA THR A 311 -9.08 -12.57 13.76
C THR A 311 -8.39 -11.52 14.63
N GLY A 312 -7.39 -10.80 14.12
CA GLY A 312 -6.77 -9.65 14.79
C GLY A 312 -7.63 -8.38 14.81
N GLY A 313 -8.56 -8.23 13.86
CA GLY A 313 -9.36 -7.01 13.67
C GLY A 313 -10.65 -6.93 14.49
N ALA A 314 -11.28 -8.06 14.82
CA ALA A 314 -12.61 -8.08 15.40
C ALA A 314 -12.68 -7.73 16.91
N GLN A 315 -11.58 -7.82 17.66
CA GLN A 315 -11.64 -7.67 19.12
C GLN A 315 -11.25 -6.27 19.66
N ASN A 316 -10.62 -5.39 18.86
CA ASN A 316 -10.06 -4.13 19.39
C ASN A 316 -10.35 -2.85 18.57
N ALA A 317 -11.13 -2.91 17.48
CA ALA A 317 -11.43 -1.74 16.65
C ALA A 317 -12.51 -0.83 17.29
N THR A 318 -12.11 0.00 18.26
CA THR A 318 -12.88 1.21 18.60
C THR A 318 -12.56 2.28 17.54
N PRO A 319 -13.54 2.95 16.90
CA PRO A 319 -13.27 3.99 15.92
C PRO A 319 -12.46 5.13 16.55
N ARG A 320 -11.22 5.32 16.12
CA ARG A 320 -10.38 6.46 16.54
C ARG A 320 -10.80 7.71 15.75
N GLN A 321 -10.91 8.83 16.44
CA GLN A 321 -11.57 10.04 15.94
C GLN A 321 -10.86 10.58 14.69
N ASN A 322 -11.62 10.82 13.61
CA ASN A 322 -11.12 11.52 12.43
C ASN A 322 -10.73 12.97 12.79
N VAL A 323 -9.43 13.24 12.84
CA VAL A 323 -8.92 14.61 12.88
C VAL A 323 -9.14 15.25 11.50
N LYS A 324 -9.82 16.40 11.48
CA LYS A 324 -10.05 17.17 10.25
C LYS A 324 -8.71 17.61 9.67
N ALA A 325 -8.53 17.47 8.36
CA ALA A 325 -7.45 18.15 7.64
C ALA A 325 -7.50 19.64 7.99
N VAL A 326 -6.43 20.15 8.62
CA VAL A 326 -6.29 21.56 8.92
C VAL A 326 -5.95 22.26 7.61
N SER A 327 -6.79 23.24 7.25
CA SER A 327 -6.68 24.13 6.10
C SER A 327 -5.48 25.08 6.21
#